data_AF-A0A067LPS5-F1
#
_entry.id   AF-A0A067LPS5-F1
#
_cell.length_a   1.000
_cell.length_b   1.000
_cell.length_c   1.000
_cell.angle_alpha   90.00
_cell.angle_beta   90.00
_cell.angle_gamma   90.00
#
_symmetry.space_group_name_H-M   'P 1'
#
loop_
_entity.id
_entity.type
_entity.pdbx_description
1 polymer ?
#
loop_
_entity_poly.entity_id
_entity_poly.type
_entity_poly.pdbx_seq_one_letter_code
_entity_poly.pdbx_strand_id
1 'polypeptide(L)'
;MARIDDAVGRILRVKFVAGLFEYPFADRSLLGMVGCKMHRELAREAVQKSLVLLKNGKDLKKPFLPLDRNAKKILVTGTHADDLGYQCGGWTITCKGLSGKSTTGMTILDAIKRAVGETTEIIYEKYPSQETLASQDFSYAIVAVGEGPYAECTGDNSELVIPLNGADVISSVADRIPTLAILISGRPLVLEAWVLEKIDAFVAAWLPGTEGAGITDVIFGDYKFTGRLPVTWFKKAEQLPMHTMNSGDDLYDPVFPFGFGLTYSGEKSLD
;
A
#
# COMPACT_ATOMS: atom_id res chain seq x y z
N MET A 1 8.86 -22.80 44.77
CA MET A 1 10.15 -22.30 44.26
C MET A 1 10.40 -22.72 42.80
N ALA A 2 10.29 -24.00 42.43
CA ALA A 2 10.59 -24.48 41.06
C ALA A 2 9.98 -23.68 39.88
N ARG A 3 8.73 -23.19 39.96
CA ARG A 3 8.13 -22.35 38.90
C ARG A 3 8.85 -21.01 38.74
N ILE A 4 9.23 -20.39 39.85
CA ILE A 4 9.99 -19.14 39.85
C ILE A 4 11.39 -19.40 39.31
N ASP A 5 12.03 -20.49 39.73
CA ASP A 5 13.37 -20.86 39.26
C ASP A 5 13.40 -21.13 37.75
N ASP A 6 12.38 -21.79 37.19
CA ASP A 6 12.24 -21.96 35.73
C ASP A 6 12.03 -20.61 35.01
N ALA A 7 11.16 -19.73 35.54
CA ALA A 7 10.91 -18.42 34.93
C ALA A 7 12.17 -17.55 34.92
N VAL A 8 12.85 -17.45 36.07
CA VAL A 8 14.11 -16.70 36.23
C VAL A 8 15.21 -17.33 35.39
N GLY A 9 15.32 -18.66 35.37
CA GLY A 9 16.29 -19.39 34.56
C GLY A 9 16.18 -19.07 33.07
N ARG A 10 14.95 -18.95 32.53
CA ARG A 10 14.70 -18.53 31.14
C ARG A 10 15.12 -17.08 30.89
N ILE A 11 14.74 -16.15 31.78
CA ILE A 11 15.08 -14.73 31.65
C ILE A 11 16.60 -14.54 31.69
N LEU A 12 17.27 -15.14 32.68
CA LEU A 12 18.72 -15.02 32.83
C LEU A 12 19.46 -15.65 31.66
N ARG A 13 19.02 -16.83 31.18
CA ARG A 13 19.61 -17.47 29.99
C ARG A 13 19.64 -16.51 28.80
N VAL A 14 18.52 -15.84 28.50
CA VAL A 14 18.47 -14.87 27.39
C VAL A 14 19.41 -13.69 27.63
N LYS A 15 19.43 -13.13 28.85
CA LYS A 15 20.32 -11.99 29.19
C LYS A 15 21.80 -12.35 29.04
N PHE A 16 22.21 -13.55 29.45
CA PHE A 16 23.59 -14.02 29.29
C PHE A 16 23.93 -14.32 27.83
N VAL A 17 23.07 -15.03 27.10
CA VAL A 17 23.32 -15.37 25.68
C VAL A 17 23.37 -14.11 24.80
N ALA A 18 22.56 -13.09 25.10
CA ALA A 18 22.56 -11.83 24.39
C ALA A 18 23.72 -10.88 24.77
N GLY A 19 24.58 -11.27 25.73
CA GLY A 19 25.71 -10.45 26.18
C GLY A 19 25.30 -9.18 26.97
N LEU A 20 24.08 -9.15 27.53
CA LEU A 20 23.56 -7.96 28.22
C LEU A 20 24.33 -7.64 29.51
N PHE A 21 24.98 -8.64 30.12
CA PHE A 21 25.83 -8.43 31.30
C PHE A 21 27.19 -7.82 30.92
N GLU A 22 27.71 -8.11 29.73
CA GLU A 22 28.95 -7.55 29.20
C GLU A 22 28.74 -6.15 28.60
N TYR A 23 27.61 -5.93 27.92
CA TYR A 23 27.27 -4.68 27.24
C TYR A 23 25.91 -4.13 27.72
N PRO A 24 25.78 -3.69 28.98
CA PRO A 24 24.50 -3.26 29.55
C PRO A 24 24.04 -1.86 29.10
N PHE A 25 24.90 -1.10 28.42
CA PHE A 25 24.63 0.29 28.03
C PHE A 25 24.62 0.45 26.51
N ALA A 26 23.90 1.47 26.04
CA ALA A 26 23.82 1.79 24.62
C ALA A 26 25.16 2.28 24.07
N ASP A 27 25.52 1.78 22.89
CA ASP A 27 26.62 2.34 22.09
C ASP A 27 26.11 3.54 21.27
N ARG A 28 26.60 4.73 21.62
CA ARG A 28 26.21 5.99 20.96
C ARG A 28 26.79 6.13 19.55
N SER A 29 27.83 5.38 19.19
CA SER A 29 28.40 5.40 17.84
C SER A 29 27.41 4.92 16.77
N LEU A 30 26.44 4.11 17.17
CA LEU A 30 25.43 3.49 16.32
C LEU A 30 24.24 4.42 15.99
N LEU A 31 24.18 5.63 16.55
CA LEU A 31 23.06 6.54 16.32
C LEU A 31 22.85 6.87 14.84
N GLY A 32 23.93 6.93 14.05
CA GLY A 32 23.88 7.15 12.60
C GLY A 32 23.21 6.03 11.80
N MET A 33 22.97 4.85 12.40
CA MET A 33 22.23 3.75 11.76
C MET A 33 20.71 4.01 11.74
N VAL A 34 20.21 4.89 12.61
CA VAL A 34 18.78 5.21 12.68
C VAL A 34 18.38 6.00 11.44
N GLY A 35 17.54 5.39 10.60
CA GLY A 35 17.07 6.01 9.35
C GLY A 35 18.16 6.22 8.30
N CYS A 36 19.26 5.46 8.36
CA CYS A 36 20.36 5.57 7.41
C CYS A 36 19.90 5.20 5.98
N LYS A 37 20.64 5.71 4.99
CA LYS A 37 20.31 5.54 3.57
C LYS A 37 20.17 4.07 3.16
N MET A 38 21.06 3.20 3.63
CA MET A 38 21.03 1.78 3.32
C MET A 38 19.73 1.10 3.78
N HIS A 39 19.24 1.42 4.99
CA HIS A 39 17.97 0.88 5.49
C HIS A 39 16.76 1.43 4.72
N ARG A 40 16.82 2.69 4.29
CA ARG A 40 15.78 3.29 3.43
C ARG A 40 15.75 2.68 2.05
N GLU A 41 16.91 2.37 1.46
CA GLU A 41 16.99 1.64 0.19
C GLU A 41 16.40 0.24 0.31
N LEU A 42 16.71 -0.48 1.39
CA LEU A 42 16.08 -1.78 1.68
C LEU A 42 14.56 -1.66 1.88
N ALA A 43 14.10 -0.63 2.60
CA ALA A 43 12.68 -0.38 2.80
C ALA A 43 11.97 -0.05 1.47
N ARG A 44 12.59 0.75 0.59
CA ARG A 44 12.11 1.03 -0.77
C ARG A 44 11.99 -0.25 -1.60
N GLU A 45 12.98 -1.14 -1.55
CA GLU A 45 12.92 -2.45 -2.20
C GLU A 45 11.79 -3.33 -1.65
N ALA A 46 11.60 -3.34 -0.32
CA ALA A 46 10.50 -4.07 0.31
C ALA A 46 9.13 -3.54 -0.13
N VAL A 47 8.98 -2.21 -0.27
CA VAL A 47 7.79 -1.59 -0.84
C VAL A 47 7.56 -2.09 -2.26
N GLN A 48 8.56 -2.03 -3.15
CA GLN A 48 8.42 -2.50 -4.54
C GLN A 48 7.90 -3.94 -4.61
N LYS A 49 8.47 -4.83 -3.79
CA LYS A 49 8.17 -6.26 -3.77
C LYS A 49 6.83 -6.59 -3.12
N SER A 50 6.29 -5.71 -2.26
CA SER A 50 5.02 -5.95 -1.57
C SER A 50 3.80 -5.59 -2.42
N LEU A 51 3.95 -4.70 -3.40
CA LEU A 51 2.82 -4.24 -4.22
C LEU A 51 2.22 -5.38 -5.03
N VAL A 52 0.90 -5.53 -4.93
CA VAL A 52 0.16 -6.51 -5.72
C VAL A 52 -0.68 -5.80 -6.77
N LEU A 53 -0.39 -6.06 -8.04
CA LEU A 53 -1.18 -5.58 -9.16
C LEU A 53 -2.43 -6.45 -9.31
N LEU A 54 -3.61 -5.86 -9.08
CA LEU A 54 -4.88 -6.56 -9.08
C LEU A 54 -5.66 -6.38 -10.39
N LYS A 55 -5.47 -5.24 -11.06
CA LYS A 55 -6.04 -4.95 -12.38
C LYS A 55 -5.04 -4.14 -13.20
N ASN A 56 -4.92 -4.42 -14.50
CA ASN A 56 -4.05 -3.67 -15.41
C ASN A 56 -4.63 -3.58 -16.84
N GLY A 57 -5.53 -2.63 -17.04
CA GLY A 57 -6.29 -2.41 -18.27
C GLY A 57 -7.73 -2.93 -18.19
N LYS A 58 -8.62 -2.33 -18.99
CA LYS A 58 -9.96 -2.87 -19.27
C LYS A 58 -9.93 -3.96 -20.35
N ASP A 59 -8.89 -3.93 -21.19
CA ASP A 59 -8.57 -4.95 -22.19
C ASP A 59 -7.21 -5.56 -21.84
N LEU A 60 -7.17 -6.88 -21.70
CA LEU A 60 -5.94 -7.63 -21.37
C LEU A 60 -4.82 -7.43 -22.41
N LYS A 61 -5.15 -7.02 -23.64
CA LYS A 61 -4.17 -6.76 -24.71
C LYS A 61 -3.58 -5.35 -24.66
N LYS A 62 -4.14 -4.46 -23.84
CA LYS A 62 -3.72 -3.06 -23.71
C LYS A 62 -3.51 -2.74 -22.23
N PRO A 63 -2.36 -3.13 -21.67
CA PRO A 63 -2.05 -2.83 -20.27
C PRO A 63 -1.97 -1.32 -20.06
N PHE A 64 -2.45 -0.87 -18.90
CA PHE A 64 -2.41 0.54 -18.51
C PHE A 64 -1.08 0.94 -17.85
N LEU A 65 -0.48 0.01 -17.11
CA LEU A 65 0.85 0.11 -16.52
C LEU A 65 1.90 -0.61 -17.39
N PRO A 66 3.13 -0.10 -17.46
CA PRO A 66 3.64 1.08 -16.74
C PRO A 66 3.12 2.41 -17.29
N LEU A 67 2.98 3.42 -16.42
CA LEU A 67 2.57 4.78 -16.80
C LEU A 67 3.69 5.49 -17.59
N ASP A 68 3.30 6.39 -18.49
CA ASP A 68 4.23 7.24 -19.23
C ASP A 68 4.72 8.41 -18.37
N ARG A 69 6.02 8.42 -18.04
CA ARG A 69 6.66 9.51 -17.27
C ARG A 69 6.63 10.86 -17.98
N ASN A 70 6.50 10.86 -19.31
CA ASN A 70 6.56 12.07 -20.14
C ASN A 70 5.17 12.61 -20.50
N ALA A 71 4.12 12.13 -19.83
CA ALA A 71 2.78 12.68 -19.97
C ALA A 71 2.79 14.19 -19.74
N LYS A 72 2.08 14.95 -20.57
CA LYS A 72 2.09 16.43 -20.48
C LYS A 72 1.49 16.93 -19.17
N LYS A 73 0.39 16.30 -18.73
CA LYS A 73 -0.38 16.70 -17.56
C LYS A 73 -1.01 15.50 -16.90
N ILE A 74 -0.87 15.40 -15.59
CA ILE A 74 -1.39 14.29 -14.77
C ILE A 74 -2.11 14.82 -13.53
N LEU A 75 -3.11 14.06 -13.08
CA LEU A 75 -3.81 14.34 -11.82
C LEU A 75 -3.31 13.37 -10.74
N VAL A 76 -2.94 13.90 -9.57
CA VAL A 76 -2.70 13.10 -8.36
C VAL A 76 -3.74 13.51 -7.33
N THR A 77 -4.47 12.55 -6.77
CA THR A 77 -5.58 12.86 -5.85
C THR A 77 -5.81 11.74 -4.85
N GLY A 78 -6.71 11.98 -3.90
CA GLY A 78 -7.08 11.05 -2.84
C GLY A 78 -6.39 11.38 -1.52
N THR A 79 -7.02 10.90 -0.44
CA THR A 79 -6.63 11.22 0.94
C THR A 79 -5.25 10.70 1.34
N HIS A 80 -4.71 9.73 0.61
CA HIS A 80 -3.44 9.05 0.92
C HIS A 80 -2.30 9.47 -0.03
N ALA A 81 -2.57 10.31 -1.03
CA ALA A 81 -1.55 10.70 -2.00
C ALA A 81 -0.42 11.53 -1.37
N ASP A 82 -0.73 12.40 -0.42
CA ASP A 82 0.25 13.25 0.27
C ASP A 82 0.13 13.17 1.80
N ASP A 83 -0.02 11.95 2.32
CA ASP A 83 -0.09 11.70 3.77
C ASP A 83 0.87 10.56 4.17
N LEU A 84 2.03 10.95 4.70
CA LEU A 84 3.07 10.00 5.12
C LEU A 84 2.60 9.09 6.26
N GLY A 85 1.81 9.63 7.18
CA GLY A 85 1.28 8.89 8.30
C GLY A 85 0.30 7.79 7.87
N TYR A 86 -0.56 8.10 6.91
CA TYR A 86 -1.52 7.13 6.36
C TYR A 86 -0.83 5.99 5.61
N GLN A 87 0.20 6.26 4.80
CA GLN A 87 0.96 5.19 4.14
C GLN A 87 1.79 4.34 5.13
N CYS A 88 2.02 4.81 6.36
CA CYS A 88 2.70 4.01 7.38
C CYS A 88 1.74 3.19 8.26
N GLY A 89 0.56 3.72 8.58
CA GLY A 89 -0.43 3.06 9.41
C GLY A 89 -0.13 3.13 10.92
N GLY A 90 -0.68 2.16 11.68
CA GLY A 90 -0.43 2.02 13.11
C GLY A 90 1.02 1.69 13.45
N TRP A 91 1.36 1.74 14.74
CA TRP A 91 2.71 1.47 15.25
C TRP A 91 3.83 2.34 14.64
N THR A 92 3.47 3.49 14.08
CA THR A 92 4.42 4.45 13.50
C THR A 92 4.39 5.74 14.30
N ILE A 93 5.50 6.02 15.01
CA ILE A 93 5.67 7.13 15.96
C ILE A 93 4.75 7.04 17.20
N THR A 94 3.45 6.81 17.00
CA THR A 94 2.47 6.54 18.06
C THR A 94 1.87 5.15 17.88
N CYS A 95 1.25 4.60 18.93
CA CYS A 95 0.59 3.28 18.87
C CYS A 95 -0.45 3.21 17.75
N LYS A 96 -1.37 4.18 17.66
CA LYS A 96 -2.41 4.20 16.62
C LYS A 96 -1.94 4.77 15.28
N GLY A 97 -0.73 5.32 15.20
CA GLY A 97 -0.28 6.12 14.07
C GLY A 97 -0.85 7.55 14.07
N LEU A 98 -0.46 8.33 13.06
CA LEU A 98 -0.84 9.74 12.88
C LEU A 98 -1.17 10.00 11.40
N SER A 99 -1.86 11.10 11.12
CA SER A 99 -2.00 11.67 9.76
C SER A 99 -0.92 12.73 9.51
N GLY A 100 -0.63 13.00 8.24
CA GLY A 100 0.28 14.03 7.78
C GLY A 100 1.75 13.61 7.82
N LYS A 101 2.64 14.60 7.87
CA LYS A 101 4.10 14.38 7.90
C LYS A 101 4.58 13.98 9.31
N SER A 102 4.27 12.75 9.70
CA SER A 102 4.54 12.22 11.05
C SER A 102 6.02 11.94 11.34
N THR A 103 6.82 11.68 10.29
CA THR A 103 8.25 11.34 10.40
C THR A 103 9.02 11.73 9.14
N THR A 104 10.30 11.36 9.03
CA THR A 104 11.10 11.52 7.82
C THR A 104 10.82 10.39 6.82
N GLY A 105 10.27 10.75 5.67
CA GLY A 105 9.99 9.84 4.56
C GLY A 105 9.56 10.61 3.32
N MET A 106 9.08 9.89 2.31
CA MET A 106 8.62 10.40 1.04
C MET A 106 7.19 9.93 0.78
N THR A 107 6.28 10.87 0.54
CA THR A 107 4.88 10.57 0.20
C THR A 107 4.77 10.00 -1.21
N ILE A 108 3.61 9.44 -1.57
CA ILE A 108 3.32 9.01 -2.93
C ILE A 108 3.41 10.21 -3.90
N LEU A 109 2.86 11.37 -3.52
CA LEU A 109 2.93 12.60 -4.32
C LEU A 109 4.38 13.07 -4.53
N ASP A 110 5.18 13.12 -3.47
CA ASP A 110 6.59 13.51 -3.56
C ASP A 110 7.40 12.53 -4.43
N ALA A 111 7.10 11.24 -4.33
CA ALA A 111 7.70 10.22 -5.18
C ALA A 111 7.30 10.41 -6.66
N ILE A 112 6.02 10.70 -6.95
CA ILE A 112 5.53 10.93 -8.32
C ILE A 112 6.22 12.16 -8.92
N LYS A 113 6.27 13.28 -8.19
CA LYS A 113 6.97 14.51 -8.60
C LYS A 113 8.42 14.22 -8.99
N ARG A 114 9.11 13.40 -8.18
CA ARG A 114 10.49 13.01 -8.46
C ARG A 114 10.62 12.10 -9.69
N ALA A 115 9.64 11.23 -9.94
CA ALA A 115 9.68 10.24 -11.01
C ALA A 115 9.41 10.84 -12.40
N VAL A 116 8.47 11.79 -12.52
CA VAL A 116 8.09 12.39 -13.81
C VAL A 116 8.92 13.63 -14.19
N GLY A 117 9.60 14.26 -13.23
CA GLY A 117 10.45 15.42 -13.45
C GLY A 117 9.67 16.72 -13.70
N GLU A 118 10.36 17.76 -14.20
CA GLU A 118 9.83 19.13 -14.30
C GLU A 118 8.99 19.39 -15.57
N THR A 119 9.04 18.51 -16.57
CA THR A 119 8.34 18.68 -17.85
C THR A 119 6.86 18.33 -17.80
N THR A 120 6.47 17.54 -16.81
CA THR A 120 5.11 17.04 -16.63
C THR A 120 4.37 17.95 -15.65
N GLU A 121 3.26 18.54 -16.08
CA GLU A 121 2.41 19.33 -15.19
C GLU A 121 1.65 18.39 -14.24
N ILE A 122 1.82 18.59 -12.93
CA ILE A 122 1.15 17.79 -11.90
C ILE A 122 0.13 18.66 -11.19
N ILE A 123 -1.14 18.32 -11.35
CA ILE A 123 -2.21 18.88 -10.53
C ILE A 123 -2.44 17.95 -9.35
N TYR A 124 -2.31 18.49 -8.14
CA TYR A 124 -2.63 17.78 -6.91
C TYR A 124 -3.80 18.44 -6.19
N GLU A 125 -4.85 17.64 -5.97
CA GLU A 125 -5.99 18.02 -5.15
C GLU A 125 -6.36 16.82 -4.28
N LYS A 126 -6.38 16.97 -2.94
CA LYS A 126 -6.79 15.88 -2.04
C LYS A 126 -8.18 15.34 -2.38
N TYR A 127 -9.09 16.25 -2.70
CA TYR A 127 -10.41 15.99 -3.24
C TYR A 127 -10.55 16.82 -4.52
N PRO A 128 -10.77 16.20 -5.68
CA PRO A 128 -10.71 16.92 -6.94
C PRO A 128 -11.95 17.80 -7.12
N SER A 129 -11.73 19.04 -7.57
CA SER A 129 -12.82 19.99 -7.85
C SER A 129 -13.56 19.62 -9.14
N GLN A 130 -14.80 20.10 -9.30
CA GLN A 130 -15.54 19.90 -10.55
C GLN A 130 -14.85 20.57 -11.75
N GLU A 131 -14.10 21.65 -11.53
CA GLU A 131 -13.32 22.35 -12.55
C GLU A 131 -12.15 21.49 -13.03
N THR A 132 -11.40 20.90 -12.09
CA THR A 132 -10.31 19.96 -12.40
C THR A 132 -10.84 18.75 -13.16
N LEU A 133 -11.94 18.15 -12.70
CA LEU A 133 -12.55 17.00 -13.38
C LEU A 133 -13.18 17.37 -14.74
N ALA A 134 -13.56 18.63 -14.98
CA ALA A 134 -14.03 19.08 -16.29
C ALA A 134 -12.89 19.26 -17.30
N SER A 135 -11.65 19.38 -16.83
CA SER A 135 -10.46 19.47 -17.67
C SER A 135 -10.19 18.12 -18.36
N GLN A 136 -10.19 18.09 -19.70
CA GLN A 136 -10.01 16.86 -20.49
C GLN A 136 -8.57 16.64 -20.96
N ASP A 137 -7.61 17.39 -20.45
CA ASP A 137 -6.21 17.37 -20.89
C ASP A 137 -5.29 16.47 -20.05
N PHE A 138 -5.84 15.80 -19.03
CA PHE A 138 -5.11 14.82 -18.24
C PHE A 138 -4.83 13.53 -19.02
N SER A 139 -3.57 13.14 -19.08
CA SER A 139 -3.16 11.88 -19.70
C SER A 139 -3.61 10.67 -18.86
N TYR A 140 -3.50 10.80 -17.54
CA TYR A 140 -4.00 9.84 -16.57
C TYR A 140 -4.11 10.47 -15.18
N ALA A 141 -4.82 9.79 -14.28
CA ALA A 141 -4.92 10.11 -12.86
C ALA A 141 -4.36 8.98 -11.99
N ILE A 142 -3.71 9.36 -10.89
CA ILE A 142 -3.29 8.47 -9.82
C ILE A 142 -4.10 8.83 -8.58
N VAL A 143 -4.96 7.90 -8.14
CA VAL A 143 -5.85 8.07 -6.99
C VAL A 143 -5.38 7.19 -5.85
N ALA A 144 -4.85 7.79 -4.77
CA ALA A 144 -4.42 7.05 -3.59
C ALA A 144 -5.42 7.23 -2.43
N VAL A 145 -6.09 6.15 -2.05
CA VAL A 145 -7.10 6.10 -0.98
C VAL A 145 -6.89 4.86 -0.11
N GLY A 146 -7.56 4.78 1.04
CA GLY A 146 -7.23 3.73 1.98
C GLY A 146 -7.81 3.87 3.38
N GLU A 147 -7.41 2.97 4.26
CA GLU A 147 -7.71 3.03 5.69
C GLU A 147 -6.86 4.10 6.39
N GLY A 148 -7.47 4.86 7.31
CA GLY A 148 -6.70 5.62 8.29
C GLY A 148 -5.90 4.68 9.22
N PRO A 149 -4.91 5.21 9.96
CA PRO A 149 -4.06 4.38 10.79
C PRO A 149 -4.83 3.86 12.03
N TYR A 150 -4.60 2.60 12.37
CA TYR A 150 -5.19 1.91 13.52
C TYR A 150 -4.21 0.90 14.12
N ALA A 151 -4.43 0.54 15.38
CA ALA A 151 -3.71 -0.56 16.03
C ALA A 151 -4.64 -1.34 16.97
N GLU A 152 -4.43 -2.65 17.03
CA GLU A 152 -5.15 -3.57 17.92
C GLU A 152 -6.68 -3.42 17.77
N CYS A 153 -7.41 -3.35 18.88
CA CYS A 153 -8.88 -3.30 18.91
C CYS A 153 -9.47 -2.08 18.19
N THR A 154 -8.68 -1.04 17.92
CA THR A 154 -9.17 0.12 17.14
C THR A 154 -9.27 -0.14 15.65
N GLY A 155 -8.69 -1.25 15.18
CA GLY A 155 -8.83 -1.74 13.82
C GLY A 155 -10.02 -2.68 13.62
N ASP A 156 -10.75 -3.06 14.66
CA ASP A 156 -11.90 -3.97 14.52
C ASP A 156 -12.99 -3.30 13.68
N ASN A 157 -13.33 -3.90 12.55
CA ASN A 157 -14.29 -3.36 11.60
C ASN A 157 -15.01 -4.52 10.89
N SER A 158 -16.34 -4.57 11.03
CA SER A 158 -17.19 -5.60 10.42
C SER A 158 -17.63 -5.29 8.99
N GLU A 159 -17.55 -4.02 8.57
CA GLU A 159 -18.00 -3.58 7.24
C GLU A 159 -16.88 -3.69 6.21
N LEU A 160 -15.63 -3.40 6.62
CA LEU A 160 -14.42 -3.51 5.78
C LEU A 160 -14.53 -2.78 4.43
N VAL A 161 -15.24 -1.66 4.38
CA VAL A 161 -15.33 -0.80 3.18
C VAL A 161 -14.18 0.20 3.11
N ILE A 162 -13.88 0.72 1.92
CA ILE A 162 -12.87 1.78 1.73
C ILE A 162 -13.39 3.07 2.41
N PRO A 163 -12.75 3.58 3.48
CA PRO A 163 -13.28 4.71 4.21
C PRO A 163 -12.97 6.04 3.51
N LEU A 164 -13.38 7.15 4.14
CA LEU A 164 -13.11 8.53 3.68
C LEU A 164 -13.66 8.82 2.28
N ASN A 165 -14.79 8.20 1.93
CA ASN A 165 -15.42 8.25 0.61
C ASN A 165 -14.46 7.83 -0.53
N GLY A 166 -13.51 6.94 -0.24
CA GLY A 166 -12.47 6.57 -1.20
C GLY A 166 -13.03 5.96 -2.48
N ALA A 167 -14.06 5.13 -2.38
CA ALA A 167 -14.75 4.55 -3.54
C ALA A 167 -15.38 5.64 -4.45
N ASP A 168 -16.03 6.64 -3.85
CA ASP A 168 -16.65 7.75 -4.58
C ASP A 168 -15.60 8.64 -5.26
N VAL A 169 -14.50 8.94 -4.56
CA VAL A 169 -13.37 9.69 -5.14
C VAL A 169 -12.80 8.94 -6.34
N ILE A 170 -12.50 7.65 -6.20
CA ILE A 170 -12.01 6.83 -7.32
C ILE A 170 -12.96 6.91 -8.51
N SER A 171 -14.25 6.70 -8.28
CA SER A 171 -15.22 6.70 -9.36
C SER A 171 -15.37 8.05 -10.03
N SER A 172 -15.45 9.14 -9.27
CA SER A 172 -15.63 10.49 -9.82
C SER A 172 -14.50 10.88 -10.78
N VAL A 173 -13.29 10.39 -10.52
CA VAL A 173 -12.11 10.56 -11.37
C VAL A 173 -12.14 9.59 -12.55
N ALA A 174 -12.39 8.30 -12.29
CA ALA A 174 -12.37 7.25 -13.30
C ALA A 174 -13.50 7.37 -14.36
N ASP A 175 -14.58 8.10 -14.05
CA ASP A 175 -15.64 8.44 -15.01
C ASP A 175 -15.16 9.40 -16.12
N ARG A 176 -14.00 10.04 -15.94
CA ARG A 176 -13.54 11.16 -16.80
C ARG A 176 -12.09 11.04 -17.26
N ILE A 177 -11.23 10.45 -16.43
CA ILE A 177 -9.78 10.38 -16.67
C ILE A 177 -9.33 8.91 -16.53
N PRO A 178 -8.46 8.39 -17.42
CA PRO A 178 -7.87 7.07 -17.25
C PRO A 178 -7.16 6.96 -15.89
N THR A 179 -7.52 5.98 -15.07
CA THR A 179 -7.22 6.00 -13.63
C THR A 179 -6.47 4.76 -13.15
N LEU A 180 -5.33 5.01 -12.48
CA LEU A 180 -4.69 4.08 -11.55
C LEU A 180 -5.21 4.37 -10.14
N ALA A 181 -5.87 3.39 -9.52
CA ALA A 181 -6.20 3.44 -8.10
C ALA A 181 -5.17 2.65 -7.27
N ILE A 182 -4.63 3.30 -6.23
CA ILE A 182 -3.70 2.72 -5.27
C ILE A 182 -4.43 2.63 -3.92
N LEU A 183 -4.62 1.41 -3.43
CA LEU A 183 -5.24 1.16 -2.14
C LEU A 183 -4.16 0.98 -1.06
N ILE A 184 -4.22 1.83 -0.04
CA ILE A 184 -3.43 1.73 1.19
C ILE A 184 -4.31 1.10 2.27
N SER A 185 -3.98 -0.12 2.71
CA SER A 185 -4.79 -0.82 3.71
C SER A 185 -3.97 -1.86 4.46
N GLY A 186 -4.35 -2.16 5.71
CA GLY A 186 -3.72 -3.24 6.47
C GLY A 186 -4.20 -4.64 6.05
N ARG A 187 -5.24 -4.70 5.21
CA ARG A 187 -6.01 -5.91 4.88
C ARG A 187 -6.85 -5.74 3.62
N PRO A 188 -7.43 -6.81 3.05
CA PRO A 188 -8.44 -6.72 2.02
C PRO A 188 -9.67 -5.95 2.49
N LEU A 189 -10.22 -5.11 1.61
CA LEU A 189 -11.46 -4.37 1.81
C LEU A 189 -12.48 -4.75 0.74
N VAL A 190 -13.75 -4.48 0.98
CA VAL A 190 -14.82 -4.62 -0.01
C VAL A 190 -14.47 -3.79 -1.24
N LEU A 191 -14.31 -4.46 -2.38
CA LEU A 191 -14.11 -3.85 -3.68
C LEU A 191 -15.43 -3.89 -4.44
N GLU A 192 -16.12 -2.77 -4.43
CA GLU A 192 -17.36 -2.62 -5.18
C GLU A 192 -17.14 -2.87 -6.68
N ALA A 193 -18.01 -3.70 -7.28
CA ALA A 193 -17.87 -4.10 -8.69
C ALA A 193 -17.85 -2.89 -9.64
N TRP A 194 -18.69 -1.87 -9.36
CA TRP A 194 -18.77 -0.65 -10.15
C TRP A 194 -17.48 0.20 -10.10
N VAL A 195 -16.70 0.12 -9.00
CA VAL A 195 -15.38 0.77 -8.92
C VAL A 195 -14.39 0.02 -9.81
N LEU A 196 -14.35 -1.31 -9.67
CA LEU A 196 -13.46 -2.16 -10.46
C LEU A 196 -13.72 -2.07 -11.95
N GLU A 197 -14.96 -1.86 -12.40
CA GLU A 197 -15.29 -1.67 -13.82
C GLU A 197 -14.77 -0.35 -14.38
N LYS A 198 -14.79 0.72 -13.58
CA LYS A 198 -14.43 2.08 -14.01
C LYS A 198 -12.93 2.33 -14.12
N ILE A 199 -12.14 1.83 -13.16
CA ILE A 199 -10.69 2.05 -13.11
C ILE A 199 -9.93 1.28 -14.20
N ASP A 200 -8.78 1.79 -14.61
CA ASP A 200 -7.92 1.12 -15.59
C ASP A 200 -6.92 0.19 -14.90
N ALA A 201 -6.31 0.63 -13.79
CA ALA A 201 -5.43 -0.22 -12.99
C ALA A 201 -5.73 -0.12 -11.49
N PHE A 202 -5.46 -1.21 -10.77
CA PHE A 202 -5.65 -1.30 -9.33
C PHE A 202 -4.45 -1.96 -8.66
N VAL A 203 -3.86 -1.27 -7.69
CA VAL A 203 -2.70 -1.75 -6.93
C VAL A 203 -3.05 -1.77 -5.44
N ALA A 204 -2.88 -2.94 -4.82
CA ALA A 204 -2.84 -3.05 -3.37
C ALA A 204 -1.42 -2.75 -2.90
N ALA A 205 -1.26 -1.63 -2.18
CA ALA A 205 0.03 -1.15 -1.68
C ALA A 205 0.26 -1.44 -0.19
N TRP A 206 -0.74 -2.02 0.48
CA TRP A 206 -0.71 -2.35 1.90
C TRP A 206 -0.43 -1.11 2.78
N LEU A 207 0.44 -1.23 3.78
CA LEU A 207 1.01 -0.12 4.55
C LEU A 207 2.50 -0.01 4.21
N PRO A 208 2.88 0.69 3.13
CA PRO A 208 4.24 0.66 2.57
C PRO A 208 5.29 1.39 3.43
N GLY A 209 4.91 2.08 4.50
CA GLY A 209 5.87 2.76 5.36
C GLY A 209 6.43 4.03 4.71
N THR A 210 7.69 4.38 5.01
CA THR A 210 8.23 5.73 4.74
C THR A 210 8.71 5.98 3.32
N GLU A 211 8.87 4.94 2.50
CA GLU A 211 9.61 5.03 1.24
C GLU A 211 8.67 4.95 0.02
N GLY A 212 7.85 5.99 -0.17
CA GLY A 212 6.87 6.06 -1.27
C GLY A 212 7.48 5.91 -2.67
N ALA A 213 8.78 6.14 -2.84
CA ALA A 213 9.51 5.90 -4.08
C ALA A 213 9.40 4.44 -4.57
N GLY A 214 9.23 3.47 -3.66
CA GLY A 214 9.06 2.07 -4.03
C GLY A 214 7.76 1.81 -4.81
N ILE A 215 6.73 2.64 -4.61
CA ILE A 215 5.51 2.62 -5.43
C ILE A 215 5.81 3.12 -6.84
N THR A 216 6.48 4.27 -6.95
CA THR A 216 6.76 4.88 -8.26
C THR A 216 7.68 4.04 -9.13
N ASP A 217 8.63 3.35 -8.52
CA ASP A 217 9.54 2.42 -9.19
C ASP A 217 8.80 1.36 -10.01
N VAL A 218 7.65 0.91 -9.50
CA VAL A 218 6.86 -0.15 -10.13
C VAL A 218 5.71 0.40 -10.96
N ILE A 219 5.06 1.51 -10.62
CA ILE A 219 3.99 2.02 -11.50
C ILE A 219 4.54 2.65 -12.79
N PHE A 220 5.80 3.10 -12.79
CA PHE A 220 6.47 3.72 -13.94
C PHE A 220 7.52 2.82 -14.62
N GLY A 221 7.59 1.53 -14.30
CA GLY A 221 8.35 0.56 -15.10
C GLY A 221 9.84 0.41 -14.80
N ASP A 222 10.40 1.01 -13.73
CA ASP A 222 11.80 0.75 -13.36
C ASP A 222 11.97 -0.70 -12.87
N TYR A 223 10.95 -1.23 -12.19
CA TYR A 223 10.89 -2.59 -11.66
C TYR A 223 9.56 -3.24 -12.02
N LYS A 224 9.53 -4.57 -12.09
CA LYS A 224 8.32 -5.34 -12.37
C LYS A 224 7.53 -5.59 -11.08
N PHE A 225 6.20 -5.67 -11.21
CA PHE A 225 5.37 -6.22 -10.13
C PHE A 225 5.72 -7.70 -9.89
N THR A 226 6.05 -8.03 -8.66
CA THR A 226 6.32 -9.41 -8.20
C THR A 226 5.41 -9.84 -7.05
N GLY A 227 4.71 -8.91 -6.41
CA GLY A 227 3.86 -9.20 -5.26
C GLY A 227 2.72 -10.16 -5.62
N ARG A 228 2.41 -11.04 -4.67
CA ARG A 228 1.32 -12.02 -4.72
C ARG A 228 0.51 -11.88 -3.45
N LEU A 229 -0.81 -12.00 -3.52
CA LEU A 229 -1.68 -11.82 -2.37
C LEU A 229 -1.33 -12.81 -1.25
N PRO A 230 -0.90 -12.36 -0.07
CA PRO A 230 -0.62 -13.24 1.07
C PRO A 230 -1.90 -13.62 1.83
N VAL A 231 -3.06 -13.11 1.41
CA VAL A 231 -4.38 -13.31 2.01
C VAL A 231 -5.43 -13.36 0.92
N THR A 232 -6.54 -14.07 1.16
CA THR A 232 -7.64 -14.13 0.20
C THR A 232 -8.40 -12.80 0.17
N TRP A 233 -8.73 -12.28 -1.01
CA TRP A 233 -9.56 -11.07 -1.17
C TRP A 233 -11.03 -11.45 -1.34
N PHE A 234 -11.84 -11.19 -0.31
CA PHE A 234 -13.27 -11.51 -0.28
C PHE A 234 -14.10 -10.56 -1.16
N LYS A 235 -15.28 -11.02 -1.61
CA LYS A 235 -16.26 -10.19 -2.33
C LYS A 235 -17.09 -9.36 -1.35
N LYS A 236 -17.53 -9.97 -0.26
CA LYS A 236 -18.36 -9.34 0.77
C LYS A 236 -17.89 -9.74 2.17
N ALA A 237 -18.09 -8.85 3.15
CA ALA A 237 -17.66 -9.10 4.52
C ALA A 237 -18.37 -10.33 5.14
N GLU A 238 -19.59 -10.64 4.71
CA GLU A 238 -20.37 -11.79 5.18
C GLU A 238 -19.77 -13.15 4.78
N GLN A 239 -18.83 -13.18 3.83
CA GLN A 239 -18.11 -14.41 3.48
C GLN A 239 -17.06 -14.79 4.53
N LEU A 240 -16.76 -13.91 5.50
CA LEU A 240 -15.70 -14.13 6.47
C LEU A 240 -16.18 -15.03 7.62
N PRO A 241 -15.33 -15.95 8.13
CA PRO A 241 -13.95 -16.20 7.70
C PRO A 241 -13.84 -17.09 6.44
N MET A 242 -13.08 -16.64 5.45
CA MET A 242 -12.80 -17.39 4.21
C MET A 242 -11.29 -17.60 4.03
N HIS A 243 -10.84 -18.84 3.88
CA HIS A 243 -9.43 -19.20 3.76
C HIS A 243 -9.23 -20.47 2.93
N THR A 244 -8.04 -20.62 2.34
CA THR A 244 -7.71 -21.67 1.35
C THR A 244 -7.80 -23.10 1.89
N MET A 245 -7.72 -23.30 3.20
CA MET A 245 -7.84 -24.61 3.85
C MET A 245 -9.28 -25.08 4.08
N ASN A 246 -10.27 -24.20 3.89
CA ASN A 246 -11.69 -24.59 3.81
C ASN A 246 -12.04 -25.13 2.42
N SER A 247 -11.11 -25.80 1.74
CA SER A 247 -11.23 -26.28 0.34
C SER A 247 -12.19 -27.47 0.16
N GLY A 248 -12.83 -27.92 1.24
CA GLY A 248 -14.03 -28.73 1.19
C GLY A 248 -15.25 -27.81 1.23
N ASP A 249 -16.04 -27.85 0.17
CA ASP A 249 -17.31 -27.17 -0.06
C ASP A 249 -17.24 -25.82 -0.80
N ASP A 250 -18.29 -25.58 -1.58
CA ASP A 250 -18.59 -24.48 -2.52
C ASP A 250 -18.55 -23.05 -1.93
N LEU A 251 -17.82 -22.82 -0.84
CA LEU A 251 -17.76 -21.60 -0.04
C LEU A 251 -16.54 -20.72 -0.33
N TYR A 252 -15.53 -21.22 -1.04
CA TYR A 252 -14.34 -20.43 -1.43
C TYR A 252 -14.58 -19.68 -2.76
N ASP A 253 -15.21 -18.51 -2.66
CA ASP A 253 -15.55 -17.65 -3.81
C ASP A 253 -14.97 -16.22 -3.68
N PRO A 254 -13.64 -16.05 -3.85
CA PRO A 254 -12.98 -14.75 -3.70
C PRO A 254 -13.13 -13.85 -4.93
N VAL A 255 -12.90 -12.54 -4.75
CA VAL A 255 -12.62 -11.61 -5.88
C VAL A 255 -11.24 -11.94 -6.45
N PHE A 256 -10.26 -12.07 -5.56
CA PHE A 256 -8.90 -12.46 -5.91
C PHE A 256 -8.43 -13.56 -4.93
N PRO A 257 -8.07 -14.75 -5.44
CA PRO A 257 -7.64 -15.84 -4.58
C PRO A 257 -6.29 -15.56 -3.92
N PHE A 258 -5.96 -16.31 -2.86
CA PHE A 258 -4.61 -16.32 -2.29
C PHE A 258 -3.57 -16.59 -3.39
N GLY A 259 -2.43 -15.91 -3.32
CA GLY A 259 -1.37 -16.00 -4.33
C GLY A 259 -1.66 -15.24 -5.63
N PHE A 260 -2.83 -14.58 -5.78
CA PHE A 260 -3.10 -13.80 -6.99
C PHE A 260 -2.18 -12.56 -7.08
N GLY A 261 -1.76 -12.22 -8.30
CA GLY A 261 -1.08 -10.98 -8.61
C GLY A 261 -0.70 -10.95 -10.10
N LEU A 262 -0.96 -9.84 -10.77
CA LEU A 262 -0.61 -9.67 -12.18
C LEU A 262 0.84 -9.22 -12.36
N THR A 263 1.33 -9.38 -13.58
CA THR A 263 2.54 -8.73 -14.10
C THR A 263 2.15 -7.77 -15.23
N TYR A 264 3.08 -6.99 -15.80
CA TYR A 264 2.74 -6.02 -16.86
C TYR A 264 2.14 -6.65 -18.11
N SER A 265 2.55 -7.88 -18.48
CA SER A 265 2.02 -8.58 -19.66
C SER A 265 0.59 -9.11 -19.47
N GLY A 266 -0.02 -8.89 -18.30
CA GLY A 266 -1.34 -9.45 -17.95
C GLY A 266 -1.32 -10.96 -17.71
N GLU A 267 -0.17 -11.62 -17.87
CA GLU A 267 0.01 -13.02 -17.55
C GLU A 267 0.07 -13.20 -16.03
N LYS A 268 -0.72 -14.17 -15.53
CA LYS A 268 -0.57 -14.70 -14.17
C LYS A 268 0.82 -15.33 -14.11
N SER A 269 1.73 -14.92 -13.21
CA SER A 269 2.88 -15.80 -12.97
C SER A 269 2.36 -17.01 -12.21
N LEU A 270 2.50 -18.16 -12.84
CA LEU A 270 2.35 -19.46 -12.21
C LEU A 270 3.73 -19.84 -11.67
N ASP A 271 4.16 -19.08 -10.65
CA ASP A 271 5.15 -19.44 -9.63
C ASP A 271 4.61 -20.51 -8.68
#